data_AF-Q7UGH3-F1
#
_entry.id   AF-Q7UGH3-F1
#
_cell.length_a   1.000
_cell.length_b   1.000
_cell.length_c   1.000
_cell.angle_alpha   90.00
_cell.angle_beta   90.00
_cell.angle_gamma   90.00
#
_symmetry.space_group_name_H-M   'P 1'
#
loop_
_entity.id
_entity.type
_entity.pdbx_description
1 polymer ?
#
loop_
_entity_poly.entity_id
_entity_poly.type
_entity_poly.pdbx_seq_one_letter_code
_entity_poly.pdbx_strand_id
1 'polypeptide(L)'
;MEQLRERRAATKLPGEDLTIAETLRVMDVARELRDRRTTAEEMFRSDDVRIQLREKLMRTAAMSGDHVSEAEIDAAIDQYLSNLHTYEEPKPGLKKFVAYCWIWRTRIAMAATAAAAAGAWYFFS
;
A
#
# COMPACT_ATOMS: atom_id res chain seq x y z
N MET A 1 44.92 21.68 -21.70
CA MET A 1 44.95 20.26 -21.24
C MET A 1 45.45 20.11 -19.81
N GLU A 2 46.28 21.02 -19.29
CA GLU A 2 46.76 21.02 -17.90
C GLU A 2 45.67 21.32 -16.85
N GLN A 3 44.79 22.27 -17.14
CA GLN A 3 43.70 22.67 -16.23
C GLN A 3 42.68 21.55 -15.93
N LEU A 4 42.56 20.55 -16.81
CA LEU A 4 41.71 19.38 -16.58
C LEU A 4 42.35 18.34 -15.64
N ARG A 5 43.68 18.35 -15.51
CA ARG A 5 44.41 17.50 -14.54
C ARG A 5 44.34 18.08 -13.13
N GLU A 6 44.44 19.39 -12.97
CA GLU A 6 44.30 20.06 -11.66
C GLU A 6 42.90 19.89 -11.05
N ARG A 7 41.84 20.01 -11.85
CA ARG A 7 40.47 19.74 -11.38
C ARG A 7 40.25 18.28 -10.96
N ARG A 8 40.97 17.34 -11.58
CA ARG A 8 40.92 15.91 -11.21
C ARG A 8 41.70 15.62 -9.93
N ALA A 9 42.79 16.33 -9.65
CA ALA A 9 43.57 16.19 -8.43
C ALA A 9 42.90 16.84 -7.20
N ALA A 10 42.01 17.81 -7.41
CA ALA A 10 41.26 18.48 -6.33
C ALA A 10 40.02 17.69 -5.85
N THR A 11 39.72 16.53 -6.45
CA THR A 11 38.64 15.67 -5.98
C THR A 11 39.21 14.72 -4.92
N LYS A 12 39.53 15.25 -3.73
CA LYS A 12 39.75 14.41 -2.53
C LYS A 12 38.51 13.53 -2.37
N LEU A 13 38.69 12.21 -2.26
CA LEU A 13 37.60 11.30 -1.97
C LEU A 13 37.04 11.67 -0.57
N PRO A 14 35.71 11.77 -0.40
CA PRO A 14 35.12 12.08 0.89
C PRO A 14 35.42 10.91 1.84
N GLY A 15 36.47 11.05 2.65
CA GLY A 15 37.03 9.94 3.41
C GLY A 15 38.49 10.11 3.86
N GLU A 16 39.29 10.96 3.17
CA GLU A 16 40.74 11.04 3.43
C GLU A 16 41.13 11.68 4.77
N ASP A 17 40.26 12.48 5.40
CA ASP A 17 40.54 13.18 6.67
C ASP A 17 39.34 13.12 7.66
N LEU A 18 38.49 12.09 7.60
CA LEU A 18 37.33 12.00 8.51
C LEU A 18 37.73 11.42 9.87
N THR A 19 37.38 12.13 10.94
CA THR A 19 37.51 11.55 12.28
C THR A 19 36.54 10.36 12.45
N ILE A 20 36.85 9.42 13.35
CA ILE A 20 36.00 8.24 13.60
C ILE A 20 34.54 8.63 13.88
N ALA A 21 34.34 9.72 14.63
CA ALA A 21 33.01 10.25 14.93
C ALA A 21 32.25 10.74 13.68
N GLU A 22 32.96 11.28 12.71
CA GLU A 22 32.41 11.80 11.46
C GLU A 22 32.04 10.65 10.51
N THR A 23 32.86 9.60 10.47
CA THR A 23 32.55 8.36 9.75
C THR A 23 31.29 7.69 10.29
N LEU A 24 31.14 7.60 11.62
CA LEU A 24 29.93 7.07 12.25
C LEU A 24 28.70 7.92 11.91
N ARG A 25 28.84 9.25 11.90
CA ARG A 25 27.75 10.18 11.54
C ARG A 25 27.32 10.03 10.08
N VAL A 26 28.26 9.84 9.15
CA VAL A 26 27.96 9.55 7.74
C VAL A 26 27.25 8.21 7.60
N MET A 27 27.64 7.20 8.37
CA MET A 27 26.98 5.89 8.39
C MET A 27 25.56 5.96 8.96
N ASP A 28 25.30 6.78 9.98
CA ASP A 28 23.96 7.02 10.52
C ASP A 28 23.07 7.71 9.48
N VAL A 29 23.59 8.71 8.76
CA VAL A 29 22.87 9.35 7.64
C VAL A 29 22.62 8.35 6.51
N ALA A 30 23.59 7.49 6.18
CA ALA A 30 23.41 6.46 5.17
C ALA A 30 22.34 5.43 5.57
N ARG A 31 22.24 5.09 6.86
CA ARG A 31 21.18 4.21 7.40
C ARG A 31 19.82 4.88 7.35
N GLU A 32 19.73 6.14 7.76
CA GLU A 32 18.50 6.93 7.69
C GLU A 32 18.02 7.09 6.23
N LEU A 33 18.93 7.35 5.29
CA LEU A 33 18.61 7.41 3.85
C LEU A 33 18.16 6.05 3.31
N ARG A 34 18.74 4.95 3.81
CA ARG A 34 18.34 3.60 3.42
C ARG A 34 16.96 3.23 3.96
N ASP A 35 16.62 3.62 5.18
CA ASP A 35 15.30 3.39 5.75
C ASP A 35 14.23 4.22 5.03
N ARG A 36 14.54 5.49 4.72
CA ARG A 36 13.67 6.38 3.93
C ARG A 36 13.47 5.94 2.48
N ARG A 37 14.38 5.14 1.92
CA ARG A 37 14.22 4.57 0.58
C ARG A 37 12.98 3.69 0.49
N THR A 38 12.66 2.93 1.53
CA THR A 38 11.47 2.05 1.57
C THR A 38 10.18 2.87 1.52
N THR A 39 10.12 3.99 2.26
CA THR A 39 8.99 4.93 2.24
C THR A 39 8.86 5.67 0.90
N ALA A 40 9.98 6.05 0.29
CA ALA A 40 9.97 6.64 -1.04
C ALA A 40 9.48 5.65 -2.10
N GLU A 41 9.94 4.39 -2.05
CA GLU A 41 9.49 3.33 -2.96
C GLU A 41 7.98 3.05 -2.85
N GLU A 42 7.34 3.28 -1.69
CA GLU A 42 5.88 3.20 -1.54
C GLU A 42 5.15 4.39 -2.19
N MET A 43 5.67 5.61 -2.07
CA MET A 43 5.09 6.79 -2.72
C MET A 43 5.27 6.73 -4.26
N PHE A 44 6.46 6.34 -4.73
CA PHE A 44 6.78 6.17 -6.15
C PHE A 44 6.02 5.02 -6.81
N ARG A 45 5.54 4.03 -6.04
CA ARG A 45 4.78 2.89 -6.58
C ARG A 45 3.46 3.30 -7.24
N SER A 46 2.83 4.39 -6.78
CA SER A 46 1.53 4.80 -7.32
C SER A 46 1.64 5.36 -8.74
N ASP A 47 2.60 6.25 -8.98
CA ASP A 47 2.84 6.87 -10.29
C ASP A 47 3.50 5.89 -11.28
N ASP A 48 4.43 5.05 -10.81
CA ASP A 48 5.08 4.04 -11.65
C ASP A 48 4.11 2.97 -12.16
N VAL A 49 3.11 2.61 -11.35
CA VAL A 49 2.07 1.65 -11.75
C VAL A 49 1.24 2.23 -12.89
N ARG A 50 0.88 3.52 -12.85
CA ARG A 50 0.13 4.19 -13.93
C ARG A 50 0.91 4.16 -15.25
N ILE A 51 2.19 4.50 -15.22
CA ILE A 51 3.05 4.53 -16.41
C ILE A 51 3.22 3.13 -17.00
N GLN A 52 3.50 2.11 -16.17
CA GLN A 52 3.60 0.73 -16.63
C GLN A 52 2.29 0.18 -17.20
N LEU A 53 1.15 0.55 -16.62
CA LEU A 53 -0.16 0.09 -17.08
C LEU A 53 -0.49 0.68 -18.46
N ARG A 54 -0.22 1.99 -18.66
CA ARG A 54 -0.34 2.66 -19.95
C ARG A 54 0.51 1.97 -21.02
N GLU A 55 1.79 1.74 -20.74
CA GLU A 55 2.70 1.11 -21.71
C GLU A 55 2.25 -0.30 -22.13
N LYS A 56 1.78 -1.10 -21.16
CA LYS A 56 1.24 -2.45 -21.43
C LYS A 56 -0.04 -2.41 -22.25
N LEU A 57 -0.96 -1.49 -21.95
CA LEU A 57 -2.23 -1.35 -22.66
C LEU A 57 -1.99 -0.88 -24.11
N MET A 58 -1.11 0.10 -24.32
CA MET A 58 -0.74 0.55 -25.68
C MET A 58 -0.10 -0.57 -26.49
N ARG A 59 0.81 -1.33 -25.88
CA ARG A 59 1.45 -2.49 -26.54
C ARG A 59 0.43 -3.55 -26.93
N THR A 60 -0.56 -3.82 -26.07
CA THR A 60 -1.60 -4.81 -26.30
C THR A 60 -2.61 -4.35 -27.37
N ALA A 61 -3.00 -3.07 -27.36
CA ALA A 61 -3.87 -2.48 -28.38
C ALA A 61 -3.20 -2.53 -29.77
N ALA A 62 -1.91 -2.19 -29.84
CA ALA A 62 -1.13 -2.28 -31.07
C ALA A 62 -1.04 -3.71 -31.62
N MET A 63 -0.91 -4.72 -30.75
CA MET A 63 -0.91 -6.13 -31.15
C MET A 63 -2.29 -6.65 -31.55
N SER A 64 -3.36 -6.10 -30.96
CA SER A 64 -4.75 -6.53 -31.23
C SER A 64 -5.37 -5.82 -32.44
N GLY A 65 -4.68 -4.82 -33.00
CA GLY A 65 -5.19 -4.01 -34.12
C GLY A 65 -6.30 -3.03 -33.72
N ASP A 66 -6.43 -2.74 -32.43
CA ASP A 66 -7.47 -1.89 -31.89
C ASP A 66 -6.98 -0.44 -31.84
N HIS A 67 -7.77 0.49 -32.40
CA HIS A 67 -7.41 1.90 -32.47
C HIS A 67 -7.87 2.62 -31.20
N VAL A 68 -7.13 2.43 -30.12
CA VAL A 68 -7.37 3.11 -28.84
C VAL A 68 -6.46 4.32 -28.73
N SER A 69 -7.01 5.49 -28.44
CA SER A 69 -6.23 6.70 -28.23
C SER A 69 -5.57 6.71 -26.84
N GLU A 70 -4.46 7.43 -26.70
CA GLU A 70 -3.78 7.63 -25.40
C GLU A 70 -4.72 8.20 -24.34
N ALA A 71 -5.61 9.11 -24.74
CA ALA A 71 -6.58 9.75 -23.86
C ALA A 71 -7.63 8.77 -23.33
N GLU A 72 -8.09 7.83 -24.15
CA GLU A 72 -9.04 6.80 -23.73
C GLU A 72 -8.39 5.80 -22.77
N ILE A 73 -7.14 5.41 -23.03
CA ILE A 73 -6.38 4.54 -22.13
C ILE A 73 -6.19 5.22 -20.77
N ASP A 74 -5.81 6.50 -20.76
CA ASP A 74 -5.62 7.24 -19.52
C ASP A 74 -6.92 7.41 -18.73
N ALA A 75 -8.03 7.69 -19.39
CA ALA A 75 -9.34 7.77 -18.75
C ALA A 75 -9.78 6.42 -18.14
N ALA A 76 -9.51 5.31 -18.84
CA ALA A 76 -9.80 3.97 -18.35
C ALA A 76 -8.92 3.60 -17.14
N ILE A 77 -7.64 3.98 -17.15
CA ILE A 77 -6.72 3.77 -16.02
C ILE A 77 -7.17 4.56 -14.81
N ASP A 78 -7.58 5.82 -14.98
CA ASP A 78 -8.10 6.65 -13.88
C ASP A 78 -9.35 6.05 -13.25
N GLN A 79 -10.29 5.58 -14.08
CA GLN A 79 -11.51 4.92 -13.59
C GLN A 79 -11.21 3.60 -12.87
N TYR A 80 -10.23 2.83 -13.36
CA TYR A 80 -9.79 1.59 -12.70
C TYR A 80 -9.14 1.88 -11.34
N LEU A 81 -8.23 2.85 -11.27
CA LEU A 81 -7.54 3.22 -10.03
C LEU A 81 -8.48 3.86 -9.01
N SER A 82 -9.49 4.62 -9.45
CA SER A 82 -10.52 5.18 -8.56
C SER A 82 -11.38 4.09 -7.92
N ASN A 83 -11.65 2.99 -8.65
CA ASN A 83 -12.44 1.87 -8.14
C ASN A 83 -11.62 0.86 -7.33
N LEU A 84 -10.29 0.81 -7.50
CA LEU A 84 -9.42 -0.19 -6.86
C LEU A 84 -9.48 -0.17 -5.32
N HIS A 85 -9.78 0.99 -4.72
CA HIS A 85 -9.88 1.17 -3.27
C HIS A 85 -11.34 1.18 -2.77
N THR A 86 -12.30 0.86 -3.62
CA THR A 86 -13.70 0.78 -3.19
C THR A 86 -13.93 -0.54 -2.48
N TYR A 87 -14.15 -0.46 -1.16
CA TYR A 87 -14.61 -1.58 -0.37
C TYR A 87 -16.00 -2.02 -0.84
N GLU A 88 -16.09 -3.17 -1.51
CA GLU A 88 -17.38 -3.77 -1.84
C GLU A 88 -17.89 -4.51 -0.61
N GLU A 89 -18.96 -3.99 0.01
CA GLU A 89 -19.59 -4.64 1.14
C GLU A 89 -20.08 -6.04 0.75
N PRO A 90 -19.73 -7.09 1.52
CA PRO A 90 -20.26 -8.41 1.25
C PRO A 90 -21.78 -8.36 1.36
N LYS A 91 -22.47 -8.76 0.27
CA LYS A 91 -23.94 -8.79 0.18
C LYS A 91 -24.52 -9.34 1.49
N PRO A 92 -25.47 -8.63 2.14
CA PRO A 92 -26.05 -9.09 3.39
C PRO A 92 -26.67 -10.48 3.16
N GLY A 93 -26.21 -11.47 3.91
CA GLY A 93 -26.60 -12.86 3.72
C GLY A 93 -26.39 -13.70 4.97
N LEU A 94 -26.98 -14.89 4.98
CA LEU A 94 -26.98 -15.81 6.13
C LEU A 94 -25.57 -16.12 6.66
N LYS A 95 -24.56 -16.13 5.78
CA LYS A 95 -23.15 -16.32 6.17
C LYS A 95 -22.62 -15.19 7.09
N LYS A 96 -22.95 -13.94 6.78
CA LYS A 96 -22.56 -12.77 7.58
C LYS A 96 -23.30 -12.78 8.93
N PHE A 97 -24.56 -13.19 8.94
CA PHE A 97 -25.34 -13.37 10.18
C PHE A 97 -24.74 -14.45 11.09
N VAL A 98 -24.43 -15.65 10.56
CA VAL A 98 -23.79 -16.73 11.35
C VAL A 98 -22.42 -16.28 11.87
N ALA A 99 -21.65 -15.54 11.05
CA ALA A 99 -20.37 -14.96 11.50
C ALA A 99 -20.55 -14.00 12.68
N TYR A 100 -21.52 -13.09 12.64
CA TYR A 100 -21.84 -12.22 13.77
C TYR A 100 -22.34 -13.00 14.99
N CYS A 101 -23.18 -14.02 14.80
CA CYS A 101 -23.63 -14.89 15.88
C CYS A 101 -22.45 -15.63 16.55
N TRP A 102 -21.44 -16.04 15.78
CA TRP A 102 -20.25 -16.69 16.34
C TRP A 102 -19.38 -15.74 17.15
N ILE A 103 -19.15 -14.52 16.64
CA ILE A 103 -18.38 -13.48 17.35
C ILE A 103 -19.08 -13.12 18.67
N TRP A 104 -20.42 -13.10 18.68
CA TRP A 104 -21.22 -12.75 19.86
C TRP A 104 -21.71 -13.95 20.67
N ARG A 105 -21.17 -15.17 20.44
CA ARG A 105 -21.67 -16.41 21.05
C ARG A 105 -21.88 -16.32 22.56
N THR A 106 -20.98 -15.66 23.28
CA THR A 106 -21.06 -15.52 24.74
C THR A 106 -22.18 -14.56 25.15
N ARG A 107 -22.39 -13.48 24.40
CA ARG A 107 -23.48 -12.52 24.65
C ARG A 107 -24.84 -13.16 24.35
N ILE A 108 -24.93 -13.94 23.27
CA ILE A 108 -26.15 -14.68 22.90
C ILE A 108 -26.44 -15.76 23.93
N ALA A 109 -25.43 -16.49 24.42
CA ALA A 109 -25.61 -17.47 25.48
C ALA A 109 -26.13 -16.83 26.78
N MET A 110 -25.55 -15.71 27.20
CA MET A 110 -26.04 -14.97 28.38
C MET A 110 -27.45 -14.42 28.18
N ALA A 111 -27.78 -13.90 27.00
CA ALA A 111 -29.13 -13.43 26.70
C ALA A 111 -30.14 -14.58 26.71
N ALA A 112 -29.77 -15.74 26.17
CA ALA A 112 -30.61 -16.94 26.16
C ALA A 112 -30.87 -17.48 27.57
N THR A 113 -29.85 -17.53 28.44
CA THR A 113 -30.04 -17.95 29.83
C THR A 113 -30.88 -16.95 30.62
N ALA A 114 -30.66 -15.64 30.44
CA ALA A 114 -31.47 -14.61 31.07
C ALA A 114 -32.94 -14.67 30.62
N ALA A 115 -33.19 -14.84 29.32
CA ALA A 115 -34.53 -15.00 28.78
C ALA A 115 -35.22 -16.26 29.28
N ALA A 116 -34.50 -17.38 29.38
CA ALA A 116 -35.03 -18.62 29.93
C ALA A 116 -35.39 -18.49 31.42
N ALA A 117 -34.53 -17.81 32.21
CA ALA A 117 -34.80 -17.54 33.62
C ALA A 117 -36.01 -16.62 33.82
N ALA A 118 -36.12 -15.55 33.02
CA ALA A 118 -37.27 -14.65 33.05
C ALA A 118 -38.56 -15.35 32.61
N GLY A 119 -38.49 -16.19 31.57
CA GLY A 119 -39.63 -16.99 31.11
C GLY A 119 -40.10 -17.99 32.15
N ALA A 120 -39.16 -18.72 32.78
CA ALA A 120 -39.49 -19.62 33.89
C ALA A 120 -40.14 -18.84 35.04
N TRP A 121 -39.60 -17.67 35.40
CA TRP A 121 -40.18 -16.86 36.46
C TRP A 121 -41.61 -16.39 36.13
N TYR A 122 -41.87 -15.98 34.89
CA TYR A 122 -43.21 -15.59 34.45
C TYR A 122 -44.22 -16.75 34.49
N PHE A 123 -43.80 -17.97 34.14
CA PHE A 123 -44.68 -19.15 34.16
C PHE A 123 -44.93 -19.72 35.56
N PHE A 124 -44.02 -19.50 36.51
CA PHE A 124 -44.12 -19.99 37.90
C PHE A 124 -44.59 -18.92 38.90
N SER A 125 -44.81 -17.68 38.45
CA SER A 125 -45.45 -16.58 39.18
C SER A 125 -46.96 -16.55 38.94
#